data_AF-A0A6F9ACX8-F1
#
_entry.id   AF-A0A6F9ACX8-F1
#
_cell.length_a   1.000
_cell.length_b   1.000
_cell.length_c   1.000
_cell.angle_alpha   90.00
_cell.angle_beta   90.00
_cell.angle_gamma   90.00
#
_symmetry.space_group_name_H-M   'P 1'
#
loop_
_entity.id
_entity.type
_entity.pdbx_description
1 polymer ?
#
loop_
_entity_poly.entity_id
_entity_poly.type
_entity_poly.pdbx_seq_one_letter_code
_entity_poly.pdbx_strand_id
1 'polypeptide(L)'
;MEGAEMSAFRRCSGVFLLGLCCVLMELWRLGAACPASCTCSGARIACVDQERGIMAFPVLQSELEMDNITDIYIANQSSFSSINDKDLHYYRNLTNLTVTNSRLTYEFERQQPVISVLEDISTFKHIKSIMWMKLWLGEEADAQELQCIAEDGGRKPLTRLKLPHCMVPMATLSPSKVMVQEGADMVLTCNTSGEPSPELIWKMTPLISYYEIEASGQVSELHLYNLSSLDNNCKITCSAGNIVGENESTVLLNILFPPNISKLSDAYQDHHWCIPFSMSGNPKPKLRWLLNGEPVNEGPYIMTMIHDFSEREYHGCLQLDSPTHINNGPYTLLASNNYGQDRKTIYVVVGVAAVAFTGFLLMLVILKFGGNSKFGIKGK
;
A
#
# COMPACT_ATOMS: atom_id res chain seq x y z
N MET A 1 -23.78 49.87 46.03
CA MET A 1 -25.11 49.25 46.21
C MET A 1 -25.97 49.88 45.14
N GLU A 2 -26.51 49.22 44.12
CA GLU A 2 -26.70 47.82 43.69
C GLU A 2 -26.70 47.87 42.14
N GLY A 3 -26.29 46.81 41.42
CA GLY A 3 -27.22 45.90 40.70
C GLY A 3 -27.51 46.39 39.26
N ALA A 4 -27.05 45.69 38.21
CA ALA A 4 -27.74 44.59 37.50
C ALA A 4 -29.02 45.07 36.77
N GLU A 5 -29.47 44.60 35.60
CA GLU A 5 -28.98 43.80 34.47
C GLU A 5 -30.17 43.83 33.46
N MET A 6 -29.89 43.68 32.15
CA MET A 6 -30.72 42.97 31.14
C MET A 6 -32.11 43.44 30.63
N SER A 7 -32.19 43.36 29.28
CA SER A 7 -33.29 42.79 28.44
C SER A 7 -34.56 43.62 28.22
N ALA A 8 -35.35 43.52 27.13
CA ALA A 8 -35.25 43.03 25.76
C ALA A 8 -36.56 43.39 25.02
N PHE A 9 -36.51 43.46 23.69
CA PHE A 9 -37.51 43.00 22.70
C PHE A 9 -38.90 43.70 22.49
N ARG A 10 -39.12 44.06 21.19
CA ARG A 10 -40.38 44.00 20.37
C ARG A 10 -41.52 44.99 20.70
N ARG A 11 -42.39 45.48 19.78
CA ARG A 11 -42.73 45.20 18.36
C ARG A 11 -43.70 46.29 17.83
N CYS A 12 -43.75 46.45 16.49
CA CYS A 12 -44.93 46.79 15.62
C CYS A 12 -45.53 48.22 15.73
N SER A 13 -46.05 48.90 14.69
CA SER A 13 -46.47 48.58 13.31
C SER A 13 -46.76 49.92 12.57
N GLY A 14 -46.75 49.96 11.23
CA GLY A 14 -47.43 51.03 10.47
C GLY A 14 -46.92 51.29 9.04
N VAL A 15 -47.72 50.86 8.06
CA VAL A 15 -47.59 50.96 6.58
C VAL A 15 -47.96 52.41 6.15
N PHE A 16 -47.43 53.09 5.12
CA PHE A 16 -47.57 52.88 3.66
C PHE A 16 -46.94 54.09 2.91
N LEU A 17 -46.50 53.87 1.65
CA LEU A 17 -46.28 54.83 0.54
C LEU A 17 -45.09 55.81 0.61
N LEU A 18 -44.00 55.49 -0.11
CA LEU A 18 -43.68 56.08 -1.43
C LEU A 18 -42.32 55.55 -1.89
N GLY A 19 -42.35 54.81 -3.00
CA GLY A 19 -41.14 54.30 -3.64
C GLY A 19 -40.27 55.44 -4.15
N LEU A 20 -38.96 55.35 -3.86
CA LEU A 20 -37.85 55.80 -4.72
C LEU A 20 -36.45 55.63 -4.10
N CYS A 21 -36.28 54.91 -2.97
CA CYS A 21 -34.93 54.65 -2.41
C CYS A 21 -34.43 53.20 -2.47
N CYS A 22 -35.20 52.24 -3.01
CA CYS A 22 -34.78 50.83 -3.03
C CYS A 22 -33.94 50.42 -4.27
N VAL A 23 -33.48 51.38 -5.10
CA VAL A 23 -32.65 51.08 -6.28
C VAL A 23 -31.17 51.49 -6.09
N LEU A 24 -30.80 52.02 -4.92
CA LEU A 24 -29.40 52.39 -4.61
C LEU A 24 -28.88 51.84 -3.28
N MET A 25 -29.54 50.83 -2.71
CA MET A 25 -29.07 50.10 -1.51
C MET A 25 -29.18 48.56 -1.68
N GLU A 26 -29.14 48.06 -2.91
CA GLU A 26 -28.97 46.62 -3.23
C GLU A 26 -27.85 46.37 -4.25
N LEU A 27 -26.74 47.11 -4.13
CA LEU A 27 -25.54 46.89 -4.95
C LEU A 27 -24.25 46.69 -4.13
N TRP A 28 -24.40 46.24 -2.88
CA TRP A 28 -23.29 45.93 -1.98
C TRP A 28 -23.39 44.53 -1.36
N ARG A 29 -23.90 43.55 -2.12
CA ARG A 29 -23.83 42.12 -1.76
C ARG A 29 -23.65 41.22 -2.98
N LEU A 30 -22.56 41.42 -3.71
CA LEU A 30 -22.01 40.44 -4.64
C LEU A 30 -20.48 40.48 -4.45
N GLY A 31 -20.01 39.85 -3.38
CA GLY A 31 -18.59 39.76 -3.04
C GLY A 31 -18.40 38.60 -2.06
N ALA A 32 -17.56 37.66 -2.47
CA ALA A 32 -17.17 36.40 -1.86
C ALA A 32 -17.26 36.31 -0.33
N ALA A 33 -17.64 35.12 0.17
CA ALA A 33 -17.52 34.77 1.59
C ALA A 33 -16.04 34.52 1.94
N CYS A 34 -15.25 35.60 2.01
CA CYS A 34 -13.89 35.58 2.52
C CYS A 34 -13.89 35.17 4.01
N PRO A 35 -12.90 34.40 4.50
CA PRO A 35 -12.82 34.03 5.91
C PRO A 35 -12.83 35.26 6.81
N ALA A 36 -13.53 35.19 7.94
CA ALA A 36 -13.79 36.35 8.80
C ALA A 36 -12.51 37.02 9.38
N SER A 37 -11.40 36.29 9.42
CA SER A 37 -10.08 36.76 9.89
C SER A 37 -9.10 37.07 8.74
N CYS A 38 -9.59 37.10 7.49
CA CYS A 38 -8.80 37.35 6.29
C CYS A 38 -9.47 38.38 5.40
N THR A 39 -8.68 38.94 4.49
CA THR A 39 -9.11 39.87 3.45
C THR A 39 -8.83 39.23 2.10
N CYS A 40 -9.79 39.30 1.18
CA CYS A 40 -9.67 38.67 -0.13
C CYS A 40 -9.83 39.74 -1.21
N SER A 41 -8.91 39.78 -2.18
CA SER A 41 -8.92 40.73 -3.29
C SER A 41 -8.52 40.04 -4.59
N GLY A 42 -9.49 39.77 -5.47
CA GLY A 42 -9.24 39.12 -6.76
C GLY A 42 -8.54 37.77 -6.59
N ALA A 43 -7.25 37.71 -6.94
CA ALA A 43 -6.39 36.53 -6.86
C ALA A 43 -5.59 36.41 -5.55
N ARG A 44 -5.84 37.27 -4.55
CA ARG A 44 -5.06 37.32 -3.30
C ARG A 44 -5.90 37.12 -2.05
N ILE A 45 -5.39 36.31 -1.12
CA ILE A 45 -5.89 36.20 0.27
C ILE A 45 -4.82 36.75 1.21
N ALA A 46 -5.22 37.61 2.15
CA ALA A 46 -4.33 38.16 3.17
C ALA A 46 -4.95 38.06 4.57
N CYS A 47 -4.31 37.30 5.46
CA CYS A 47 -4.71 37.10 6.85
C CYS A 47 -3.68 37.77 7.76
N VAL A 48 -3.96 39.01 8.16
CA VAL A 48 -3.03 39.88 8.91
C VAL A 48 -3.80 40.56 10.03
N ASP A 49 -4.03 39.87 11.15
CA ASP A 49 -4.56 40.52 12.36
C ASP A 49 -4.47 39.66 13.62
N GLN A 50 -4.31 40.31 14.77
CA GLN A 50 -3.90 39.69 16.04
C GLN A 50 -5.06 39.50 17.05
N GLU A 51 -6.27 40.01 16.78
CA GLU A 51 -7.38 39.92 17.75
C GLU A 51 -8.10 38.57 17.77
N ARG A 52 -8.25 37.89 16.63
CA ARG A 52 -8.96 36.59 16.55
C ARG A 52 -8.13 35.46 15.97
N GLY A 53 -7.06 35.77 15.24
CA GLY A 53 -6.17 34.79 14.63
C GLY A 53 -6.87 33.83 13.65
N ILE A 54 -6.10 33.08 12.87
CA ILE A 54 -6.56 31.86 12.21
C ILE A 54 -6.00 30.64 12.94
N MET A 55 -6.80 29.57 13.04
CA MET A 55 -6.36 28.27 13.58
C MET A 55 -6.12 27.23 12.49
N ALA A 56 -6.61 27.48 11.27
CA ALA A 56 -6.53 26.60 10.12
C ALA A 56 -6.28 27.41 8.85
N PHE A 57 -5.84 26.74 7.78
CA PHE A 57 -5.57 27.38 6.49
C PHE A 57 -6.86 28.04 5.95
N PRO A 58 -6.78 29.26 5.38
CA PRO A 58 -7.98 29.93 4.87
C PRO A 58 -8.54 29.16 3.68
N VAL A 59 -9.84 28.84 3.72
CA VAL A 59 -10.56 28.12 2.65
C VAL A 59 -11.72 28.98 2.17
N LEU A 60 -11.90 29.12 0.86
CA LEU A 60 -13.05 29.81 0.26
C LEU A 60 -14.21 28.83 0.04
N GLN A 61 -15.44 29.35 -0.03
CA GLN A 61 -16.64 28.51 -0.19
C GLN A 61 -16.80 27.91 -1.60
N SER A 62 -16.05 28.40 -2.60
CA SER A 62 -16.16 28.01 -4.00
C SER A 62 -14.82 27.54 -4.56
N GLU A 63 -14.78 26.33 -5.12
CA GLU A 63 -13.59 25.78 -5.79
C GLU A 63 -13.15 26.64 -6.97
N LEU A 64 -14.09 27.22 -7.72
CA LEU A 64 -13.80 28.14 -8.83
C LEU A 64 -13.12 29.44 -8.37
N GLU A 65 -13.37 29.87 -7.13
CA GLU A 65 -12.69 31.04 -6.57
C GLU A 65 -11.29 30.68 -6.07
N MET A 66 -11.11 29.49 -5.48
CA MET A 66 -9.81 29.00 -5.03
C MET A 66 -8.85 28.75 -6.20
N ASP A 67 -9.35 28.29 -7.35
CA ASP A 67 -8.57 28.18 -8.58
C ASP A 67 -8.10 29.54 -9.13
N ASN A 68 -8.76 30.65 -8.78
CA ASN A 68 -8.34 31.99 -9.21
C ASN A 68 -7.31 32.65 -8.27
N ILE A 69 -7.00 32.03 -7.13
CA ILE A 69 -6.04 32.57 -6.16
C ILE A 69 -4.62 32.17 -6.56
N THR A 70 -3.78 33.19 -6.73
CA THR A 70 -2.34 33.05 -7.04
C THR A 70 -1.45 33.41 -5.87
N ASP A 71 -1.97 34.18 -4.89
CA ASP A 71 -1.19 34.74 -3.79
C ASP A 71 -1.91 34.59 -2.44
N ILE A 72 -1.27 33.95 -1.46
CA ILE A 72 -1.75 33.87 -0.09
C ILE A 72 -0.69 34.44 0.85
N TYR A 73 -1.09 35.41 1.67
CA TYR A 73 -0.22 36.11 2.62
C TYR A 73 -0.75 35.97 4.05
N ILE A 74 -0.02 35.29 4.91
CA ILE A 74 -0.38 35.05 6.31
C ILE A 74 0.69 35.68 7.19
N ALA A 75 0.30 36.60 8.08
CA ALA A 75 1.26 37.28 8.94
C ALA A 75 0.74 37.46 10.36
N ASN A 76 1.66 37.37 11.32
CA ASN A 76 1.41 37.60 12.76
C ASN A 76 0.28 36.71 13.34
N GLN A 77 0.16 35.47 12.87
CA GLN A 77 -0.88 34.52 13.31
C GLN A 77 -0.32 33.56 14.38
N SER A 78 -0.54 33.88 15.66
CA SER A 78 0.03 33.11 16.79
C SER A 78 -0.63 31.74 17.02
N SER A 79 -1.89 31.57 16.61
CA SER A 79 -2.67 30.33 16.76
C SER A 79 -2.61 29.41 15.54
N PHE A 80 -1.97 29.86 14.45
CA PHE A 80 -1.82 29.10 13.22
C PHE A 80 -0.57 28.22 13.31
N SER A 81 -0.76 26.91 13.24
CA SER A 81 0.28 25.94 13.62
C SER A 81 0.63 24.89 12.55
N SER A 82 -0.22 24.65 11.55
CA SER A 82 0.05 23.63 10.53
C SER A 82 -0.52 23.99 9.17
N ILE A 83 0.17 23.54 8.11
CA ILE A 83 -0.30 23.52 6.72
C ILE A 83 -0.03 22.11 6.21
N ASN A 84 -1.04 21.47 5.61
CA ASN A 84 -0.91 20.13 5.03
C ASN A 84 -1.25 20.12 3.54
N ASP A 85 -0.99 19.00 2.86
CA ASP A 85 -1.22 18.86 1.42
C ASP A 85 -2.71 18.98 1.03
N LYS A 86 -3.63 18.63 1.93
CA LYS A 86 -5.09 18.80 1.70
C LYS A 86 -5.49 20.27 1.70
N ASP A 87 -4.82 21.10 2.50
CA ASP A 87 -5.05 22.55 2.54
C ASP A 87 -4.67 23.21 1.21
N LEU A 88 -3.57 22.77 0.60
CA LEU A 88 -3.07 23.30 -0.68
C LEU A 88 -3.75 22.69 -1.91
N HIS A 89 -4.31 21.49 -1.79
CA HIS A 89 -4.96 20.76 -2.89
C HIS A 89 -6.07 21.58 -3.59
N TYR A 90 -6.75 22.46 -2.87
CA TYR A 90 -7.83 23.28 -3.40
C TYR A 90 -7.36 24.52 -4.17
N TYR A 91 -6.07 24.88 -4.08
CA TYR A 91 -5.50 26.12 -4.64
C TYR A 91 -4.53 25.81 -5.79
N ARG A 92 -5.08 25.33 -6.90
CA ARG A 92 -4.29 24.73 -8.00
C ARG A 92 -3.37 25.70 -8.74
N ASN A 93 -3.71 26.99 -8.75
CA ASN A 93 -2.94 28.03 -9.42
C ASN A 93 -2.17 28.94 -8.44
N LEU A 94 -2.02 28.50 -7.18
CA LEU A 94 -1.28 29.25 -6.18
C LEU A 94 0.21 29.28 -6.54
N THR A 95 0.72 30.48 -6.79
CA THR A 95 2.13 30.70 -7.14
C THR A 95 2.95 31.22 -5.97
N ASN A 96 2.34 31.99 -5.07
CA ASN A 96 3.03 32.61 -3.95
C ASN A 96 2.29 32.34 -2.65
N LEU A 97 2.93 31.61 -1.73
CA LEU A 97 2.45 31.42 -0.37
C LEU A 97 3.48 32.00 0.61
N THR A 98 3.14 33.13 1.21
CA THR A 98 4.01 33.80 2.18
C THR A 98 3.40 33.67 3.56
N VAL A 99 4.14 33.05 4.49
CA VAL A 99 3.77 33.00 5.91
C VAL A 99 4.89 33.67 6.70
N THR A 100 4.55 34.61 7.58
CA THR A 100 5.53 35.34 8.41
C THR A 100 5.06 35.47 9.85
N ASN A 101 5.99 35.48 10.82
CA ASN A 101 5.71 35.70 12.25
C ASN A 101 4.56 34.82 12.81
N SER A 102 4.48 33.56 12.37
CA SER A 102 3.43 32.60 12.78
C SER A 102 4.05 31.36 13.43
N ARG A 103 3.32 30.63 14.29
CA ARG A 103 3.86 29.47 15.05
C ARG A 103 3.79 28.15 14.27
N LEU A 104 4.21 28.14 13.01
CA LEU A 104 4.16 26.93 12.18
C LEU A 104 5.07 25.83 12.74
N THR A 105 4.48 24.68 13.02
CA THR A 105 5.14 23.41 13.32
C THR A 105 4.93 22.49 12.12
N TYR A 106 6.02 22.09 11.46
CA TYR A 106 5.97 21.24 10.26
C TYR A 106 5.56 19.80 10.58
N GLU A 107 4.55 19.29 9.88
CA GLU A 107 4.08 17.90 9.94
C GLU A 107 4.01 17.36 8.51
N PHE A 108 4.76 16.29 8.20
CA PHE A 108 4.85 15.72 6.85
C PHE A 108 3.84 14.58 6.72
N GLU A 109 2.87 14.67 5.80
CA GLU A 109 1.95 13.56 5.49
C GLU A 109 1.98 13.29 3.97
N ARG A 110 2.96 12.50 3.53
CA ARG A 110 3.02 11.76 2.25
C ARG A 110 2.35 12.42 1.02
N GLN A 111 3.20 12.98 0.17
CA GLN A 111 3.15 13.12 -1.32
C GLN A 111 3.17 14.56 -1.83
N GLN A 112 4.29 14.90 -2.50
CA GLN A 112 4.57 16.02 -3.41
C GLN A 112 3.85 17.38 -3.18
N PRO A 113 4.62 18.44 -2.90
CA PRO A 113 4.18 19.80 -3.23
C PRO A 113 5.16 20.54 -4.15
N VAL A 114 4.59 21.21 -5.15
CA VAL A 114 5.20 22.36 -5.82
C VAL A 114 5.18 23.50 -4.80
N ILE A 115 6.33 23.87 -4.24
CA ILE A 115 6.46 25.02 -3.33
C ILE A 115 7.39 26.04 -3.97
N SER A 116 6.81 27.08 -4.57
CA SER A 116 7.53 28.32 -4.89
C SER A 116 7.50 29.23 -3.67
N VAL A 117 8.68 29.36 -3.05
CA VAL A 117 9.11 30.50 -2.22
C VAL A 117 8.37 30.68 -0.88
N LEU A 118 8.90 30.02 0.16
CA LEU A 118 8.71 30.42 1.56
C LEU A 118 9.75 31.49 1.92
N GLU A 119 9.41 32.77 1.76
CA GLU A 119 10.16 33.88 2.35
C GLU A 119 9.68 34.12 3.79
N ASP A 120 10.15 33.29 4.73
CA ASP A 120 9.93 33.50 6.16
C ASP A 120 11.20 34.09 6.80
N ILE A 121 11.38 35.42 6.69
CA ILE A 121 12.55 36.13 7.24
C ILE A 121 12.57 36.14 8.79
N SER A 122 11.58 35.54 9.46
CA SER A 122 11.50 35.55 10.91
C SER A 122 11.00 34.24 11.50
N THR A 123 11.74 33.14 11.30
CA THR A 123 12.19 32.20 12.35
C THR A 123 12.88 30.97 11.77
N PHE A 124 14.00 31.14 11.06
CA PHE A 124 14.87 30.02 10.69
C PHE A 124 15.74 29.56 11.88
N LYS A 125 15.09 29.00 12.91
CA LYS A 125 15.75 28.64 14.17
C LYS A 125 16.47 27.29 14.17
N HIS A 126 16.51 26.54 13.07
CA HIS A 126 17.30 25.30 13.01
C HIS A 126 17.88 25.06 11.62
N ILE A 127 19.22 25.08 11.53
CA ILE A 127 20.02 24.63 10.38
C ILE A 127 19.61 23.20 9.93
N LYS A 128 19.03 22.40 10.83
CA LYS A 128 18.50 21.05 10.54
C LYS A 128 17.28 21.03 9.61
N SER A 129 16.48 22.10 9.55
CA SER A 129 15.18 22.14 8.84
C SER A 129 15.25 22.59 7.38
N ILE A 130 16.40 23.11 6.91
CA ILE A 130 16.59 23.69 5.56
C ILE A 130 17.36 22.74 4.63
N MET A 131 17.83 21.61 5.18
CA MET A 131 18.81 20.75 4.51
C MET A 131 18.23 19.93 3.36
N TRP A 132 16.93 19.63 3.41
CA TRP A 132 16.23 19.03 2.27
C TRP A 132 16.32 19.95 1.05
N MET A 133 16.21 21.27 1.19
CA MET A 133 16.31 22.20 0.05
C MET A 133 17.66 22.08 -0.67
N LYS A 134 18.77 21.86 0.05
CA LYS A 134 20.09 21.64 -0.58
C LYS A 134 20.16 20.33 -1.35
N LEU A 135 19.62 19.24 -0.80
CA LEU A 135 19.58 17.93 -1.45
C LEU A 135 18.59 17.89 -2.64
N TRP A 136 17.49 18.62 -2.53
CA TRP A 136 16.44 18.73 -3.55
C TRP A 136 16.82 19.65 -4.71
N LEU A 137 17.45 20.79 -4.44
CA LEU A 137 17.84 21.77 -5.46
C LEU A 137 19.08 21.35 -6.25
N GLY A 138 19.89 20.40 -5.76
CA GLY A 138 21.06 19.91 -6.48
C GLY A 138 21.97 21.05 -7.00
N GLU A 139 22.28 21.02 -8.30
CA GLU A 139 23.04 22.08 -8.99
C GLU A 139 22.20 23.35 -9.30
N GLU A 140 20.86 23.30 -9.21
CA GLU A 140 19.97 24.44 -9.46
C GLU A 140 19.88 25.42 -8.27
N ALA A 141 20.43 25.05 -7.11
CA ALA A 141 20.54 25.94 -5.95
C ALA A 141 21.32 27.23 -6.27
N ASP A 142 22.28 27.16 -7.21
CA ASP A 142 23.08 28.30 -7.65
C ASP A 142 22.28 29.30 -8.51
N ALA A 143 21.21 28.84 -9.19
CA ALA A 143 20.37 29.70 -10.03
C ALA A 143 19.38 30.54 -9.21
N GLN A 144 19.05 30.11 -7.98
CA GLN A 144 18.03 30.75 -7.13
C GLN A 144 18.63 31.65 -6.02
N GLU A 145 19.96 31.86 -5.99
CA GLU A 145 20.68 32.71 -5.03
C GLU A 145 20.26 32.55 -3.54
N LEU A 146 19.88 31.35 -3.11
CA LEU A 146 19.34 31.15 -1.76
C LEU A 146 20.42 31.33 -0.68
N GLN A 147 20.13 32.14 0.33
CA GLN A 147 21.04 32.49 1.42
C GLN A 147 20.43 32.16 2.79
N CYS A 148 21.25 31.59 3.68
CA CYS A 148 20.92 31.49 5.09
C CYS A 148 21.44 32.72 5.84
N ILE A 149 20.61 33.28 6.71
CA ILE A 149 20.96 34.39 7.59
C ILE A 149 21.17 33.80 9.00
N ALA A 150 22.39 33.92 9.53
CA ALA A 150 22.71 33.50 10.89
C ALA A 150 22.18 34.51 11.92
N GLU A 151 22.12 34.12 13.20
CA GLU A 151 21.60 34.97 14.28
C GLU A 151 22.38 36.28 14.46
N ASP A 152 23.63 36.32 14.00
CA ASP A 152 24.49 37.51 13.97
C ASP A 152 24.24 38.41 12.74
N GLY A 153 23.24 38.08 11.90
CA GLY A 153 22.94 38.77 10.64
C GLY A 153 23.87 38.39 9.49
N GLY A 154 24.81 37.46 9.70
CA GLY A 154 25.73 36.99 8.68
C GLY A 154 25.01 36.19 7.59
N ARG A 155 25.14 36.62 6.33
CA ARG A 155 24.55 35.92 5.17
C ARG A 155 25.54 34.90 4.61
N LYS A 156 25.12 33.65 4.44
CA LYS A 156 25.91 32.60 3.78
C LYS A 156 25.08 31.91 2.71
N PRO A 157 25.60 31.74 1.47
CA PRO A 157 24.87 31.00 0.45
C PRO A 157 24.74 29.53 0.84
N LEU A 158 23.60 28.93 0.49
CA LEU A 158 23.26 27.54 0.82
C LEU A 158 24.30 26.52 0.32
N THR A 159 24.96 26.78 -0.81
CA THR A 159 26.02 25.93 -1.37
C THR A 159 27.26 25.85 -0.47
N ARG A 160 27.61 26.94 0.25
CA ARG A 160 28.76 27.00 1.16
C ARG A 160 28.51 26.43 2.55
N LEU A 161 27.28 25.99 2.86
CA LEU A 161 27.00 25.27 4.10
C LEU A 161 27.64 23.88 4.03
N LYS A 162 28.69 23.66 4.83
CA LYS A 162 29.20 22.32 5.12
C LYS A 162 28.35 21.71 6.23
N LEU A 163 27.89 20.48 6.01
CA LEU A 163 27.08 19.75 6.96
C LEU A 163 28.01 18.93 7.87
N PRO A 164 28.19 19.32 9.14
CA PRO A 164 28.83 18.45 10.10
C PRO A 164 27.82 17.35 10.50
N HIS A 165 28.22 16.08 10.38
CA HIS A 165 27.47 14.92 10.87
C HIS A 165 26.16 14.60 10.12
N CYS A 166 26.23 14.47 8.79
CA CYS A 166 25.15 13.86 8.00
C CYS A 166 25.58 12.47 7.54
N MET A 167 24.89 11.45 8.02
CA MET A 167 25.14 10.06 7.67
C MET A 167 23.90 9.50 6.96
N VAL A 168 24.16 8.85 5.82
CA VAL A 168 23.14 8.07 5.12
C VAL A 168 22.55 7.03 6.06
N PRO A 169 21.23 6.80 6.01
CA PRO A 169 20.63 5.83 6.89
C PRO A 169 20.97 4.41 6.44
N MET A 170 21.07 3.52 7.41
CA MET A 170 21.32 2.10 7.20
C MET A 170 20.31 1.31 8.02
N ALA A 171 19.64 0.35 7.39
CA ALA A 171 18.80 -0.64 8.05
C ALA A 171 19.51 -1.99 8.03
N THR A 172 19.47 -2.72 9.14
CA THR A 172 20.06 -4.06 9.25
C THR A 172 19.10 -5.02 9.93
N LEU A 173 18.69 -6.07 9.21
CA LEU A 173 17.87 -7.16 9.75
C LEU A 173 18.73 -8.28 10.32
N SER A 174 18.35 -8.76 11.50
CA SER A 174 18.94 -9.92 12.17
C SER A 174 17.84 -10.90 12.61
N PRO A 175 17.94 -12.19 12.24
CA PRO A 175 18.90 -12.79 11.31
C PRO A 175 18.70 -12.34 9.85
N SER A 176 19.80 -12.32 9.06
CA SER A 176 19.77 -11.96 7.63
C SER A 176 19.25 -13.08 6.72
N LYS A 177 19.12 -14.30 7.26
CA LYS A 177 18.49 -15.46 6.61
C LYS A 177 17.61 -16.15 7.62
N VAL A 178 16.37 -16.40 7.24
CA VAL A 178 15.40 -17.11 8.07
C VAL A 178 15.21 -18.50 7.51
N MET A 179 15.28 -19.51 8.38
CA MET A 179 14.87 -20.88 8.09
C MET A 179 14.28 -21.44 9.38
N VAL A 180 12.99 -21.75 9.37
CA VAL A 180 12.23 -22.06 10.58
C VAL A 180 11.14 -23.09 10.24
N GLN A 181 10.77 -23.92 11.19
CA GLN A 181 9.72 -24.92 10.99
C GLN A 181 8.33 -24.30 11.19
N GLU A 182 7.32 -24.79 10.46
CA GLU A 182 5.92 -24.44 10.70
C GLU A 182 5.50 -24.69 12.16
N GLY A 183 4.71 -23.77 12.69
CA GLY A 183 4.22 -23.76 14.06
C GLY A 183 5.18 -23.18 15.09
N ALA A 184 6.40 -22.80 14.69
CA ALA A 184 7.36 -22.15 15.58
C ALA A 184 7.17 -20.63 15.64
N ASP A 185 7.72 -20.04 16.70
CA ASP A 185 7.79 -18.59 16.89
C ASP A 185 9.18 -18.07 16.49
N MET A 186 9.26 -16.83 16.02
CA MET A 186 10.53 -16.19 15.68
C MET A 186 10.51 -14.69 15.92
N VAL A 187 11.70 -14.10 16.04
CA VAL A 187 11.89 -12.66 16.21
C VAL A 187 12.85 -12.15 15.14
N LEU A 188 12.47 -11.06 14.48
CA LEU A 188 13.35 -10.28 13.60
C LEU A 188 13.69 -8.96 14.27
N THR A 189 14.97 -8.69 14.47
CA THR A 189 15.45 -7.41 14.99
C THR A 189 15.92 -6.55 13.82
N CYS A 190 15.36 -5.36 13.67
CA CYS A 190 15.88 -4.33 12.80
C CYS A 190 16.63 -3.27 13.61
N ASN A 191 17.89 -3.03 13.26
CA ASN A 191 18.68 -1.93 13.78
C ASN A 191 18.93 -0.91 12.68
N THR A 192 18.57 0.34 12.96
CA THR A 192 18.75 1.48 12.06
C THR A 192 19.81 2.43 12.59
N SER A 193 20.61 3.00 11.68
CA SER A 193 21.61 4.02 12.03
C SER A 193 21.60 5.10 10.96
N GLY A 194 22.07 6.29 11.31
CA GLY A 194 22.05 7.45 10.42
C GLY A 194 21.99 8.74 11.21
N GLU A 195 22.40 9.84 10.59
CA GLU A 195 22.33 11.16 11.19
C GLU A 195 21.80 12.18 10.18
N PRO A 196 20.68 12.86 10.47
CA PRO A 196 19.81 12.72 11.65
C PRO A 196 19.22 11.31 11.83
N SER A 197 18.79 10.98 13.06
CA SER A 197 18.23 9.65 13.38
C SER A 197 17.13 9.28 12.39
N PRO A 198 17.22 8.12 11.73
CA PRO A 198 16.22 7.72 10.75
C PRO A 198 14.91 7.27 11.40
N GLU A 199 13.82 7.44 10.65
CA GLU A 199 12.55 6.79 10.90
C GLU A 199 12.62 5.33 10.44
N LEU A 200 12.14 4.42 11.29
CA LEU A 200 12.11 2.97 11.04
C LEU A 200 10.71 2.55 10.61
N ILE A 201 10.61 1.90 9.45
CA ILE A 201 9.33 1.44 8.89
C ILE A 201 9.44 -0.03 8.47
N TRP A 202 8.49 -0.85 8.92
CA TRP A 202 8.34 -2.23 8.44
C TRP A 202 7.42 -2.28 7.21
N LYS A 203 7.88 -2.90 6.13
CA LYS A 203 7.12 -3.18 4.91
C LYS A 203 7.08 -4.70 4.73
N MET A 204 5.91 -5.31 4.77
CA MET A 204 5.75 -6.76 4.70
C MET A 204 4.65 -7.18 3.71
N THR A 205 4.83 -8.31 3.04
CA THR A 205 3.72 -8.97 2.34
C THR A 205 2.64 -9.37 3.34
N PRO A 206 1.36 -9.45 2.97
CA PRO A 206 0.30 -9.89 3.87
C PRO A 206 0.64 -11.25 4.50
N LEU A 207 0.79 -11.27 5.81
CA LEU A 207 1.05 -12.48 6.61
C LEU A 207 -0.27 -13.04 7.14
N ILE A 208 -0.36 -14.36 7.19
CA ILE A 208 -1.47 -15.08 7.82
C ILE A 208 -1.20 -15.24 9.33
N SER A 209 0.06 -15.45 9.70
CA SER A 209 0.47 -15.62 11.09
C SER A 209 0.32 -14.32 11.89
N TYR A 210 0.07 -14.47 13.19
CA TYR A 210 -0.01 -13.34 14.12
C TYR A 210 1.38 -12.74 14.33
N TYR A 211 1.42 -11.40 14.45
CA TYR A 211 2.67 -10.68 14.70
C TYR A 211 2.47 -9.47 15.61
N GLU A 212 3.54 -9.12 16.32
CA GLU A 212 3.63 -7.94 17.17
C GLU A 212 4.91 -7.17 16.82
N ILE A 213 4.84 -5.84 16.86
CA ILE A 213 5.98 -4.97 16.61
C ILE A 213 6.25 -4.17 17.87
N GLU A 214 7.46 -4.31 18.40
CA GLU A 214 7.98 -3.53 19.50
C GLU A 214 9.04 -2.57 18.96
N ALA A 215 8.82 -1.27 19.10
CA ALA A 215 9.73 -0.24 18.59
C ALA A 215 10.38 0.51 19.76
N SER A 216 11.71 0.58 19.74
CA SER A 216 12.53 1.28 20.74
C SER A 216 13.57 2.16 20.04
N GLY A 217 13.14 3.31 19.54
CA GLY A 217 14.00 4.29 18.88
C GLY A 217 14.59 3.74 17.58
N GLN A 218 15.91 3.50 17.56
CA GLN A 218 16.66 3.00 16.40
C GLN A 218 16.68 1.46 16.30
N VAL A 219 16.06 0.76 17.24
CA VAL A 219 15.93 -0.70 17.22
C VAL A 219 14.45 -1.05 17.29
N SER A 220 14.01 -1.98 16.45
CA SER A 220 12.65 -2.53 16.51
C SER A 220 12.69 -4.05 16.35
N GLU A 221 11.84 -4.74 17.10
CA GLU A 221 11.66 -6.18 17.05
C GLU A 221 10.28 -6.51 16.47
N LEU A 222 10.26 -7.41 15.50
CA LEU A 222 9.05 -8.00 14.93
C LEU A 222 8.97 -9.44 15.43
N HIS A 223 8.00 -9.69 16.31
CA HIS A 223 7.69 -11.01 16.85
C HIS A 223 6.63 -11.67 15.97
N LEU A 224 6.90 -12.89 15.51
CA LEU A 224 6.02 -13.71 14.68
C LEU A 224 5.69 -14.99 15.43
N TYR A 225 4.41 -15.31 15.56
CA TYR A 225 3.95 -16.43 16.37
C TYR A 225 3.21 -17.48 15.55
N ASN A 226 3.43 -18.74 15.89
CA ASN A 226 2.79 -19.91 15.29
C ASN A 226 2.79 -19.86 13.76
N LEU A 227 4.00 -19.79 13.19
CA LEU A 227 4.21 -19.55 11.76
C LEU A 227 3.48 -20.57 10.87
N SER A 228 2.69 -20.08 9.92
CA SER A 228 2.00 -20.88 8.92
C SER A 228 2.89 -21.20 7.71
N SER A 229 2.77 -22.39 7.15
CA SER A 229 3.32 -22.73 5.83
C SER A 229 2.89 -21.77 4.71
N LEU A 230 1.73 -21.11 4.86
CA LEU A 230 1.21 -20.09 3.95
C LEU A 230 1.99 -18.77 4.00
N ASP A 231 2.92 -18.59 4.94
CA ASP A 231 3.82 -17.43 4.97
C ASP A 231 5.17 -17.72 4.31
N ASN A 232 5.37 -18.92 3.77
CA ASN A 232 6.62 -19.27 3.09
C ASN A 232 6.84 -18.41 1.83
N ASN A 233 8.05 -17.87 1.65
CA ASN A 233 8.44 -16.88 0.64
C ASN A 233 7.81 -15.49 0.81
N CYS A 234 7.14 -15.20 1.94
CA CYS A 234 6.76 -13.83 2.27
C CYS A 234 8.00 -12.96 2.50
N LYS A 235 7.94 -11.70 2.07
CA LYS A 235 9.02 -10.72 2.20
C LYS A 235 8.76 -9.83 3.40
N ILE A 236 9.78 -9.67 4.23
CA ILE A 236 9.79 -8.72 5.33
C ILE A 236 10.95 -7.75 5.11
N THR A 237 10.62 -6.48 5.01
CA THR A 237 11.55 -5.39 4.74
C THR A 237 11.51 -4.40 5.89
N CYS A 238 12.68 -4.02 6.40
CA CYS A 238 12.84 -2.88 7.29
C CYS A 238 13.48 -1.74 6.51
N SER A 239 12.83 -0.59 6.50
CA SER A 239 13.31 0.66 5.90
C SER A 239 13.77 1.63 6.99
N ALA A 240 14.87 2.33 6.73
CA ALA A 240 15.38 3.44 7.49
C ALA A 240 15.43 4.70 6.61
N GLY A 241 14.65 5.72 6.94
CA GLY A 241 14.56 6.97 6.18
C GLY A 241 15.00 8.19 7.00
N ASN A 242 15.87 9.04 6.46
CA ASN A 242 16.14 10.36 7.00
C ASN A 242 16.22 11.39 5.87
N ILE A 243 16.49 12.66 6.21
CA ILE A 243 16.58 13.74 5.21
C ILE A 243 17.74 13.58 4.21
N VAL A 244 18.71 12.69 4.49
CA VAL A 244 19.85 12.39 3.61
C VAL A 244 19.48 11.30 2.58
N GLY A 245 18.55 10.39 2.92
CA GLY A 245 18.09 9.35 2.00
C GLY A 245 17.24 8.26 2.68
N GLU A 246 17.00 7.16 1.98
CA GLU A 246 16.31 5.96 2.48
C GLU A 246 17.17 4.73 2.17
N ASN A 247 17.19 3.76 3.08
CA ASN A 247 17.84 2.47 2.86
C ASN A 247 17.04 1.34 3.48
N GLU A 248 17.07 0.17 2.85
CA GLU A 248 16.21 -0.96 3.22
C GLU A 248 17.00 -2.25 3.37
N SER A 249 16.57 -3.09 4.30
CA SER A 249 17.04 -4.46 4.46
C SER A 249 15.85 -5.39 4.34
N THR A 250 15.95 -6.44 3.52
CA THR A 250 14.86 -7.38 3.26
C THR A 250 15.29 -8.81 3.55
N VAL A 251 14.41 -9.58 4.19
CA VAL A 251 14.54 -11.01 4.39
C VAL A 251 13.35 -11.75 3.80
N LEU A 252 13.61 -12.92 3.23
CA LEU A 252 12.58 -13.85 2.76
C LEU A 252 12.38 -14.94 3.82
N LEU A 253 11.12 -15.17 4.21
CA LEU A 253 10.79 -16.28 5.10
C LEU A 253 10.94 -17.61 4.36
N ASN A 254 11.70 -18.54 4.95
CA ASN A 254 11.79 -19.93 4.49
C ASN A 254 11.21 -20.84 5.59
N ILE A 255 9.93 -21.16 5.45
CA ILE A 255 9.18 -21.95 6.44
C ILE A 255 9.15 -23.40 5.97
N LEU A 256 9.59 -24.31 6.83
CA LEU A 256 9.77 -25.73 6.55
C LEU A 256 8.57 -26.52 7.08
N PHE A 257 7.94 -27.31 6.22
CA PHE A 257 6.69 -28.03 6.50
C PHE A 257 6.58 -29.33 5.70
N PRO A 258 5.81 -30.32 6.19
CA PRO A 258 5.64 -31.60 5.51
C PRO A 258 4.89 -31.43 4.17
N PRO A 259 4.98 -32.41 3.26
CA PRO A 259 4.22 -32.40 2.02
C PRO A 259 2.72 -32.53 2.28
N ASN A 260 1.89 -31.91 1.43
CA ASN A 260 0.44 -32.06 1.45
C ASN A 260 -0.09 -32.19 0.02
N ILE A 261 -0.72 -33.31 -0.31
CA ILE A 261 -1.30 -33.59 -1.63
C ILE A 261 -2.74 -33.05 -1.68
N SER A 262 -2.85 -31.76 -2.00
CA SER A 262 -4.13 -31.04 -2.11
C SER A 262 -5.04 -31.70 -3.16
N LYS A 263 -4.49 -32.08 -4.33
CA LYS A 263 -5.25 -32.66 -5.44
C LYS A 263 -4.60 -33.92 -5.99
N LEU A 264 -5.44 -34.93 -6.24
CA LEU A 264 -5.16 -36.08 -7.09
C LEU A 264 -6.49 -36.44 -7.75
N SER A 265 -6.58 -36.33 -9.08
CA SER A 265 -7.85 -36.46 -9.80
C SER A 265 -7.77 -37.39 -11.00
N ASP A 266 -8.92 -37.68 -11.59
CA ASP A 266 -9.08 -38.64 -12.68
C ASP A 266 -8.14 -38.33 -13.85
N ALA A 267 -7.70 -39.40 -14.51
CA ALA A 267 -6.86 -39.27 -15.68
C ALA A 267 -7.66 -38.69 -16.85
N TYR A 268 -7.01 -37.81 -17.61
CA TYR A 268 -7.54 -37.31 -18.86
C TYR A 268 -6.53 -37.51 -19.98
N GLN A 269 -7.03 -37.56 -21.21
CA GLN A 269 -6.21 -37.72 -22.40
C GLN A 269 -5.99 -36.35 -23.07
N ASP A 270 -4.74 -36.01 -23.30
CA ASP A 270 -4.32 -34.91 -24.18
C ASP A 270 -3.29 -35.46 -25.20
N HIS A 271 -2.07 -34.91 -25.28
CA HIS A 271 -0.99 -35.53 -26.06
C HIS A 271 -0.53 -36.87 -25.48
N HIS A 272 -0.38 -36.92 -24.15
CA HIS A 272 -0.23 -38.14 -23.34
C HIS A 272 -1.40 -38.25 -22.37
N TRP A 273 -1.61 -39.42 -21.77
CA TRP A 273 -2.51 -39.54 -20.63
C TRP A 273 -1.87 -38.85 -19.42
N CYS A 274 -2.62 -38.01 -18.71
CA CYS A 274 -2.15 -37.36 -17.48
C CYS A 274 -3.02 -37.79 -16.30
N ILE A 275 -2.39 -38.23 -15.21
CA ILE A 275 -2.98 -38.31 -13.87
C ILE A 275 -2.54 -37.05 -13.12
N PRO A 276 -3.36 -35.99 -13.05
CA PRO A 276 -2.96 -34.71 -12.49
C PRO A 276 -2.92 -34.74 -10.96
N PHE A 277 -1.93 -34.05 -10.41
CA PHE A 277 -1.79 -33.81 -8.98
C PHE A 277 -1.38 -32.37 -8.68
N SER A 278 -1.76 -31.91 -7.49
CA SER A 278 -1.27 -30.68 -6.88
C SER A 278 -0.80 -30.98 -5.47
N MET A 279 0.32 -30.39 -5.08
CA MET A 279 0.82 -30.53 -3.71
C MET A 279 1.64 -29.35 -3.24
N SER A 280 1.70 -29.13 -1.94
CA SER A 280 2.67 -28.24 -1.30
C SER A 280 3.71 -29.05 -0.53
N GLY A 281 4.80 -28.39 -0.14
CA GLY A 281 5.82 -28.96 0.73
C GLY A 281 7.15 -28.23 0.61
N ASN A 282 7.79 -27.93 1.74
CA ASN A 282 9.10 -27.30 1.78
C ASN A 282 9.98 -27.95 2.84
N PRO A 283 11.14 -28.57 2.50
CA PRO A 283 11.75 -28.64 1.17
C PRO A 283 10.93 -29.41 0.14
N LYS A 284 11.24 -29.19 -1.15
CA LYS A 284 10.59 -29.85 -2.28
C LYS A 284 10.48 -31.37 -2.05
N PRO A 285 9.25 -31.94 -2.04
CA PRO A 285 9.06 -33.36 -1.77
C PRO A 285 9.63 -34.27 -2.86
N LYS A 286 10.12 -35.44 -2.46
CA LYS A 286 10.42 -36.57 -3.35
C LYS A 286 9.13 -37.34 -3.63
N LEU A 287 8.87 -37.59 -4.91
CA LEU A 287 7.66 -38.24 -5.40
C LEU A 287 7.91 -39.71 -5.74
N ARG A 288 6.95 -40.58 -5.39
CA ARG A 288 6.94 -41.98 -5.81
C ARG A 288 5.52 -42.42 -6.10
N TRP A 289 5.33 -43.21 -7.14
CA TRP A 289 4.03 -43.77 -7.49
C TRP A 289 3.97 -45.27 -7.22
N LEU A 290 2.81 -45.72 -6.78
CA LEU A 290 2.45 -47.14 -6.70
C LEU A 290 1.26 -47.40 -7.62
N LEU A 291 1.25 -48.52 -8.33
CA LEU A 291 0.11 -49.07 -9.05
C LEU A 291 -0.22 -50.43 -8.44
N ASN A 292 -1.44 -50.60 -7.93
CA ASN A 292 -1.85 -51.81 -7.22
C ASN A 292 -0.97 -52.15 -6.00
N GLY A 293 -0.39 -51.12 -5.37
CA GLY A 293 0.53 -51.26 -4.23
C GLY A 293 2.00 -51.51 -4.62
N GLU A 294 2.28 -51.80 -5.89
CA GLU A 294 3.64 -52.04 -6.39
C GLU A 294 4.27 -50.75 -6.95
N PRO A 295 5.58 -50.52 -6.77
CA PRO A 295 6.26 -49.35 -7.32
C PRO A 295 6.10 -49.24 -8.84
N VAL A 296 5.68 -48.06 -9.31
CA VAL A 296 5.69 -47.73 -10.73
C VAL A 296 7.14 -47.46 -11.15
N ASN A 297 7.61 -48.20 -12.15
CA ASN A 297 8.91 -47.97 -12.75
C ASN A 297 8.79 -46.86 -13.79
N GLU A 298 9.25 -45.66 -13.44
CA GLU A 298 9.30 -44.54 -14.37
C GLU A 298 10.37 -44.74 -15.45
N GLY A 299 10.10 -44.25 -16.65
CA GLY A 299 10.89 -44.43 -17.85
C GLY A 299 10.35 -43.59 -19.03
N PRO A 300 10.60 -43.98 -20.29
CA PRO A 300 10.17 -43.18 -21.44
C PRO A 300 8.65 -43.14 -21.62
N TYR A 301 7.93 -44.18 -21.17
CA TYR A 301 6.47 -44.30 -21.36
C TYR A 301 5.65 -43.90 -20.14
N ILE A 302 6.25 -43.86 -18.95
CA ILE A 302 5.59 -43.43 -17.71
C ILE A 302 6.54 -42.52 -16.96
N MET A 303 6.19 -41.25 -16.77
CA MET A 303 7.07 -40.30 -16.07
C MET A 303 6.29 -39.26 -15.29
N THR A 304 6.81 -38.90 -14.11
CA THR A 304 6.27 -37.82 -13.30
C THR A 304 6.82 -36.49 -13.81
N MET A 305 5.93 -35.61 -14.25
CA MET A 305 6.27 -34.27 -14.74
C MET A 305 5.65 -33.21 -13.85
N ILE A 306 6.47 -32.30 -13.33
CA ILE A 306 6.00 -31.07 -12.69
C ILE A 306 5.99 -29.99 -13.77
N HIS A 307 4.81 -29.48 -14.09
CA HIS A 307 4.61 -28.52 -15.18
C HIS A 307 4.69 -27.08 -14.69
N ASP A 308 4.22 -26.83 -13.47
CA ASP A 308 4.07 -25.49 -12.93
C ASP A 308 4.34 -25.47 -11.42
N PHE A 309 4.75 -24.31 -10.92
CA PHE A 309 4.79 -23.97 -9.52
C PHE A 309 4.09 -22.63 -9.32
N SER A 310 2.79 -22.69 -9.08
CA SER A 310 1.94 -21.52 -8.86
C SER A 310 1.24 -21.64 -7.51
N GLU A 311 0.82 -20.51 -6.95
CA GLU A 311 0.08 -20.46 -5.67
C GLU A 311 0.75 -21.23 -4.50
N ARG A 312 2.08 -21.36 -4.53
CA ARG A 312 2.90 -22.10 -3.54
C ARG A 312 2.71 -23.63 -3.56
N GLU A 313 2.13 -24.15 -4.64
CA GLU A 313 1.97 -25.58 -4.90
C GLU A 313 2.74 -26.01 -6.16
N TYR A 314 3.18 -27.26 -6.17
CA TYR A 314 3.66 -27.98 -7.35
C TYR A 314 2.48 -28.60 -8.07
N HIS A 315 2.30 -28.26 -9.35
CA HIS A 315 1.30 -28.84 -10.22
C HIS A 315 1.96 -29.74 -11.26
N GLY A 316 1.48 -30.97 -11.38
CA GLY A 316 2.10 -31.97 -12.24
C GLY A 316 1.16 -33.08 -12.66
N CYS A 317 1.73 -34.02 -13.42
CA CYS A 317 1.07 -35.19 -13.94
C CYS A 317 1.97 -36.41 -13.78
N LEU A 318 1.41 -37.58 -13.44
CA LEU A 318 1.99 -38.83 -13.93
C LEU A 318 1.55 -38.97 -15.39
N GLN A 319 2.49 -38.81 -16.31
CA GLN A 319 2.23 -38.96 -17.74
C GLN A 319 2.39 -40.42 -18.16
N LEU A 320 1.46 -40.91 -18.97
CA LEU A 320 1.51 -42.21 -19.59
C LEU A 320 1.40 -42.05 -21.11
N ASP A 321 2.41 -42.50 -21.84
CA ASP A 321 2.38 -42.60 -23.29
C ASP A 321 1.74 -43.93 -23.70
N SER A 322 0.68 -43.83 -24.51
CA SER A 322 0.00 -44.97 -25.12
C SER A 322 -0.34 -46.11 -24.15
N PRO A 323 -0.99 -45.83 -23.00
CA PRO A 323 -1.25 -46.85 -21.98
C PRO A 323 -2.29 -47.86 -22.45
N THR A 324 -2.22 -49.06 -21.88
CA THR A 324 -3.16 -50.16 -22.15
C THR A 324 -3.93 -50.55 -20.89
N HIS A 325 -4.78 -51.57 -20.97
CA HIS A 325 -5.57 -52.04 -19.84
C HIS A 325 -4.74 -52.49 -18.63
N ILE A 326 -3.45 -52.81 -18.81
CA ILE A 326 -2.52 -53.17 -17.71
C ILE A 326 -2.19 -51.98 -16.82
N ASN A 327 -2.38 -50.75 -17.33
CA ASN A 327 -2.14 -49.52 -16.60
C ASN A 327 -3.39 -49.05 -15.83
N ASN A 328 -4.47 -49.84 -15.82
CA ASN A 328 -5.67 -49.53 -15.06
C ASN A 328 -5.54 -50.06 -13.62
N GLY A 329 -6.03 -49.29 -12.66
CA GLY A 329 -6.06 -49.70 -11.26
C GLY A 329 -5.91 -48.53 -10.27
N PRO A 330 -5.88 -48.83 -8.96
CA PRO A 330 -5.50 -47.86 -7.93
C PRO A 330 -4.05 -47.38 -8.08
N TYR A 331 -3.90 -46.09 -8.36
CA TYR A 331 -2.63 -45.36 -8.26
C TYR A 331 -2.52 -44.66 -6.92
N THR A 332 -1.38 -44.81 -6.25
CA THR A 332 -1.04 -44.06 -5.03
C THR A 332 0.15 -43.16 -5.29
N LEU A 333 -0.02 -41.85 -5.09
CA LEU A 333 1.07 -40.89 -5.05
C LEU A 333 1.59 -40.79 -3.62
N LEU A 334 2.91 -40.94 -3.45
CA LEU A 334 3.63 -40.75 -2.20
C LEU A 334 4.53 -39.52 -2.32
N ALA A 335 4.34 -38.55 -1.42
CA ALA A 335 5.14 -37.33 -1.35
C ALA A 335 5.90 -37.29 -0.02
N SER A 336 7.22 -37.16 -0.02
CA SER A 336 8.02 -37.20 1.22
C SER A 336 9.12 -36.15 1.26
N ASN A 337 9.33 -35.52 2.41
CA ASN A 337 10.50 -34.69 2.71
C ASN A 337 10.98 -34.97 4.15
N ASN A 338 11.95 -34.19 4.65
CA ASN A 338 12.53 -34.41 5.98
C ASN A 338 11.57 -34.11 7.15
N TYR A 339 10.41 -33.49 6.88
CA TYR A 339 9.43 -33.06 7.87
C TYR A 339 8.18 -33.94 7.88
N GLY A 340 8.02 -34.81 6.88
CA GLY A 340 6.92 -35.77 6.86
C GLY A 340 6.67 -36.39 5.50
N GLN A 341 5.53 -37.09 5.42
CA GLN A 341 5.07 -37.75 4.21
C GLN A 341 3.55 -37.65 4.12
N ASP A 342 3.06 -37.51 2.90
CA ASP A 342 1.64 -37.63 2.58
C ASP A 342 1.42 -38.62 1.42
N ARG A 343 0.22 -39.20 1.37
CA ARG A 343 -0.18 -40.14 0.32
C ARG A 343 -1.65 -40.02 -0.05
N LYS A 344 -1.93 -40.14 -1.34
CA LYS A 344 -3.30 -40.13 -1.87
C LYS A 344 -3.45 -41.20 -2.93
N THR A 345 -4.59 -41.88 -2.92
CA THR A 345 -4.91 -42.98 -3.84
C THR A 345 -6.12 -42.64 -4.67
N ILE A 346 -6.08 -42.93 -5.97
CA ILE A 346 -7.20 -42.80 -6.90
C ILE A 346 -7.27 -44.01 -7.83
N TYR A 347 -8.47 -44.43 -8.20
CA TYR A 347 -8.66 -45.49 -9.19
C TYR A 347 -8.64 -44.88 -10.60
N VAL A 348 -7.72 -45.34 -11.44
CA VAL A 348 -7.53 -44.77 -12.78
C VAL A 348 -7.88 -45.79 -13.85
N VAL A 349 -8.59 -45.32 -14.87
CA VAL A 349 -8.85 -46.02 -16.12
C VAL A 349 -8.28 -45.18 -17.25
N VAL A 350 -7.43 -45.78 -18.08
CA VAL A 350 -6.78 -45.15 -19.23
C VAL A 350 -6.93 -45.99 -20.50
N GLY A 351 -6.52 -45.41 -21.63
CA GLY A 351 -6.54 -46.05 -22.94
C GLY A 351 -7.96 -46.29 -23.46
N VAL A 352 -8.12 -47.33 -24.29
CA VAL A 352 -9.39 -47.64 -24.99
C VAL A 352 -10.56 -47.82 -24.01
N ALA A 353 -10.31 -48.39 -22.83
CA ALA A 353 -11.35 -48.64 -21.83
C ALA A 353 -11.98 -47.33 -21.33
N ALA A 354 -11.17 -46.29 -21.11
CA ALA A 354 -11.66 -45.00 -20.65
C ALA A 354 -12.49 -44.28 -21.73
N VAL A 355 -12.03 -44.31 -22.99
CA VAL A 355 -12.75 -43.71 -24.13
C VAL A 355 -14.08 -44.42 -24.39
N ALA A 356 -14.10 -45.76 -24.29
CA ALA A 356 -15.34 -46.53 -24.44
C ALA A 356 -16.33 -46.23 -23.30
N PHE A 357 -15.85 -46.08 -22.07
CA PHE A 357 -16.69 -45.78 -20.91
C PHE A 357 -17.33 -44.39 -21.00
N THR A 358 -16.57 -43.37 -21.38
CA THR A 358 -17.10 -42.00 -21.57
C THR A 358 -18.11 -41.95 -22.73
N GLY A 359 -17.83 -42.64 -23.85
CA GLY A 359 -18.76 -42.76 -24.97
C GLY A 359 -20.07 -43.46 -24.59
N PHE A 360 -19.99 -44.55 -23.81
CA PHE A 360 -21.17 -45.26 -23.33
C PHE A 360 -22.02 -44.41 -22.38
N LEU A 361 -21.40 -43.71 -21.43
CA LEU A 361 -22.07 -42.77 -20.53
C LEU A 361 -22.77 -41.64 -21.31
N LEU A 362 -22.08 -41.04 -22.28
CA LEU A 362 -22.67 -40.00 -23.13
C LEU A 362 -23.88 -40.52 -23.90
N MET A 363 -23.79 -41.73 -24.48
CA MET A 363 -24.91 -42.38 -25.15
C MET A 363 -26.10 -42.60 -24.20
N LEU A 364 -25.86 -43.06 -22.97
CA LEU A 364 -26.93 -43.22 -21.96
C LEU A 364 -27.58 -41.88 -21.59
N VAL A 365 -26.79 -40.80 -21.46
CA VAL A 365 -27.31 -39.45 -21.21
C VAL A 365 -28.16 -38.99 -22.39
N ILE A 366 -27.69 -39.15 -23.62
CA ILE A 366 -28.46 -38.81 -24.83
C ILE A 366 -29.76 -39.62 -24.90
N LEU A 367 -29.74 -40.93 -24.62
CA LEU A 367 -30.94 -41.75 -24.62
C LEU A 367 -31.93 -41.34 -23.51
N LYS A 368 -31.43 -40.96 -22.34
CA LYS A 368 -32.26 -40.59 -21.18
C LYS A 368 -32.87 -39.18 -21.29
N PHE A 369 -32.17 -38.24 -21.93
CA PHE A 369 -32.60 -36.84 -22.02
C PHE A 369 -33.02 -36.40 -23.43
N GLY A 370 -32.56 -37.06 -24.49
CA GLY A 370 -32.94 -36.79 -25.89
C GLY A 370 -34.33 -37.29 -26.28
N GLY A 371 -34.96 -38.14 -25.46
CA GLY A 371 -36.33 -38.63 -25.69
C GLY A 371 -37.45 -37.62 -25.39
N ASN A 372 -37.15 -36.47 -24.77
CA ASN A 372 -38.14 -35.47 -24.38
C ASN A 372 -38.23 -34.24 -25.31
N SER A 373 -37.45 -34.20 -26.39
CA SER A 373 -37.56 -33.15 -27.42
C SER A 373 -38.79 -33.36 -28.30
N LYS A 374 -39.96 -32.85 -27.89
CA LYS A 374 -41.13 -32.62 -28.76
C LYS A 374 -40.84 -31.50 -29.76
N PHE A 375 -39.94 -31.71 -30.72
CA PHE A 375 -39.93 -30.94 -31.96
C PHE A 375 -40.71 -31.72 -33.02
N GLY A 376 -42.04 -31.63 -32.92
CA GLY A 376 -42.94 -32.07 -33.99
C GLY A 376 -42.69 -31.21 -35.23
N ILE A 377 -42.00 -31.76 -36.22
CA ILE A 377 -41.95 -31.22 -37.57
C ILE A 377 -43.37 -31.37 -38.15
N LYS A 378 -44.14 -30.28 -38.19
CA LYS A 378 -45.36 -30.21 -39.00
C LYS A 378 -44.93 -30.20 -40.47
N GLY A 379 -45.05 -31.35 -41.12
CA GLY A 379 -45.04 -31.43 -42.59
C GLY A 379 -46.19 -30.60 -43.15
N LYS A 380 -45.88 -29.77 -44.16
CA LYS A 380 -46.85 -29.08 -45.00
C LYS A 380 -47.36 -29.99 -46.10
#